data_AF-A0A967LDD8-F1
#
_entry.id   AF-A0A967LDD8-F1
#
_cell.length_a   1.000
_cell.length_b   1.000
_cell.length_c   1.000
_cell.angle_alpha   90.00
_cell.angle_beta   90.00
_cell.angle_gamma   90.00
#
_symmetry.space_group_name_H-M   'P 1'
#
loop_
_entity.id
_entity.type
_entity.pdbx_description
1 polymer ?
#
loop_
_entity_poly.entity_id
_entity_poly.type
_entity_poly.pdbx_seq_one_letter_code
_entity_poly.pdbx_strand_id
1 'polypeptide(L)'
;MAATCTPLPAQNDPPAKPHWAFQPLSQEVPPAGGDRHPIDAFIRARLHPAGLSPAPSADRTTLIRRLFFDLHGLPPSPEQVNAFRASHDPQAYSKLVDDLLGSPRYGERWAQHWLDLVRYADTHGFEVNTERPNAWPYRDYVIRAFNEDLPYNQFIFQQLAGDSVGEDAATGFLVASAVLLPGQIGKDDASKRLARQDALDEIIMATGDTFLALSIGCARCHEHKFDPVSQRDYYTMQAFFAGVEYGERPLRDPAVEARLAGLNERIATLRKRLDGIEPRAS
;
A
#
# COMPACT_ATOMS: atom_id res chain seq x y z
N MET A 1 19.70 3.20 -24.44
CA MET A 1 19.94 1.83 -24.97
C MET A 1 19.55 0.86 -23.89
N ALA A 2 18.38 0.24 -24.00
CA ALA A 2 17.91 -0.75 -23.04
C ALA A 2 18.75 -2.02 -23.19
N ALA A 3 19.60 -2.31 -22.20
CA ALA A 3 20.29 -3.58 -22.12
C ALA A 3 19.26 -4.61 -21.66
N THR A 4 18.73 -5.40 -22.59
CA THR A 4 17.99 -6.61 -22.25
C THR A 4 18.98 -7.57 -21.59
N CYS A 5 18.87 -7.76 -20.28
CA CYS A 5 19.62 -8.79 -19.57
C CYS A 5 19.03 -10.14 -19.98
N THR A 6 19.59 -10.75 -21.03
CA THR A 6 19.24 -12.12 -21.42
C THR A 6 20.02 -13.07 -20.52
N PRO A 7 19.36 -13.92 -19.71
CA PRO A 7 20.07 -14.90 -18.90
C PRO A 7 20.89 -15.81 -19.83
N LEU A 8 22.13 -16.15 -19.42
CA LEU A 8 22.94 -17.12 -20.13
C LEU A 8 22.19 -18.46 -20.19
N PRO A 9 21.86 -18.99 -21.38
CA PRO A 9 21.15 -20.25 -21.46
C PRO A 9 22.04 -21.37 -20.91
N ALA A 10 21.47 -22.22 -20.05
CA ALA A 10 22.02 -23.55 -19.84
C ALA A 10 22.14 -24.22 -21.21
N GLN A 11 23.30 -24.81 -21.51
CA GLN A 11 23.79 -25.10 -22.87
C GLN A 11 22.91 -26.05 -23.73
N ASN A 12 21.70 -26.43 -23.35
CA ASN A 12 20.85 -27.35 -24.12
C ASN A 12 19.33 -27.06 -24.10
N ASP A 13 18.85 -25.93 -23.59
CA ASP A 13 17.41 -25.61 -23.65
C ASP A 13 17.08 -24.72 -24.86
N PRO A 14 15.97 -25.00 -25.59
CA PRO A 14 15.48 -24.08 -26.62
C PRO A 14 15.20 -22.72 -25.98
N PRO A 15 15.46 -21.60 -26.69
CA PRO A 15 15.25 -20.27 -26.13
C PRO A 15 13.81 -20.15 -25.63
N ALA A 16 13.65 -19.98 -24.32
CA ALA A 16 12.34 -19.90 -23.70
C ALA A 16 11.56 -18.75 -24.35
N LYS A 17 10.30 -19.00 -24.73
CA LYS A 17 9.43 -17.92 -25.20
C LYS A 17 9.37 -16.84 -24.09
N PRO A 18 9.55 -15.55 -24.42
CA PRO A 18 9.49 -14.49 -23.43
C PRO A 18 8.14 -14.54 -22.71
N HIS A 19 8.17 -14.49 -21.37
CA HIS A 19 6.97 -14.59 -20.55
C HIS A 19 5.98 -13.46 -20.91
N TRP A 20 4.69 -13.77 -20.95
CA TRP A 20 3.64 -12.87 -21.46
C TRP A 20 3.61 -11.51 -20.73
N ALA A 21 3.94 -11.51 -19.44
CA ALA A 21 3.93 -10.30 -18.60
C ALA A 21 5.01 -9.27 -18.98
N PHE A 22 6.06 -9.69 -19.69
CA PHE A 22 7.15 -8.80 -20.13
C PHE A 22 7.06 -8.43 -21.61
N GLN A 23 5.95 -8.75 -22.26
CA GLN A 23 5.71 -8.35 -23.64
C GLN A 23 4.99 -6.99 -23.69
N PRO A 24 5.24 -6.16 -24.72
CA PRO A 24 4.50 -4.92 -24.91
C PRO A 24 2.99 -5.17 -24.95
N LEU A 25 2.22 -4.29 -24.32
CA LEU A 25 0.76 -4.35 -24.37
C LEU A 25 0.26 -4.13 -25.80
N SER A 26 -0.60 -5.02 -26.30
CA SER A 26 -1.36 -4.82 -27.53
C SER A 26 -2.69 -4.13 -27.23
N GLN A 27 -3.13 -3.25 -28.13
CA GLN A 27 -4.51 -2.77 -28.11
C GLN A 27 -5.41 -3.83 -28.74
N GLU A 28 -6.10 -4.61 -27.91
CA GLU A 28 -7.08 -5.59 -28.36
C GLU A 28 -8.43 -4.92 -28.61
N VAL A 29 -9.03 -5.19 -29.76
CA VAL A 29 -10.41 -4.76 -30.05
C VAL A 29 -11.37 -5.76 -29.39
N PRO A 30 -12.30 -5.31 -28.53
CA PRO A 30 -13.29 -6.20 -27.93
C PRO A 30 -14.08 -6.97 -29.00
N PRO A 31 -14.38 -8.26 -28.80
CA PRO A 31 -15.24 -9.01 -29.69
C PRO A 31 -16.57 -8.28 -29.93
N ALA A 32 -17.08 -8.32 -31.16
CA ALA A 32 -18.38 -7.74 -31.47
C ALA A 32 -19.48 -8.49 -30.68
N GLY A 33 -20.26 -7.76 -29.87
CA GLY A 33 -21.24 -8.41 -28.98
C GLY A 33 -22.41 -7.57 -28.48
N GLY A 34 -22.48 -6.26 -28.76
CA GLY A 34 -23.55 -5.39 -28.23
C GLY A 34 -23.58 -5.31 -26.69
N ASP A 35 -22.48 -5.71 -26.07
CA ASP A 35 -22.36 -5.88 -24.64
C ASP A 35 -22.16 -4.55 -23.94
N ARG A 36 -22.72 -4.44 -22.73
CA ARG A 36 -22.74 -3.18 -21.98
C ARG A 36 -21.35 -2.74 -21.52
N HIS A 37 -20.46 -3.70 -21.24
CA HIS A 37 -19.08 -3.45 -20.83
C HIS A 37 -18.09 -4.25 -21.71
N PRO A 38 -16.98 -3.65 -22.20
CA PRO A 38 -16.01 -4.31 -23.07
C PRO A 38 -15.40 -5.60 -22.50
N ILE A 39 -15.17 -5.67 -21.18
CA ILE A 39 -14.64 -6.88 -20.52
C ILE A 39 -15.59 -8.07 -20.69
N ASP A 40 -16.90 -7.83 -20.61
CA ASP A 40 -17.87 -8.91 -20.69
C ASP A 40 -17.90 -9.55 -22.08
N ALA A 41 -17.57 -8.79 -23.13
CA ALA A 41 -17.46 -9.32 -24.50
C ALA A 41 -16.33 -10.34 -24.62
N PHE A 42 -15.17 -10.06 -23.99
CA PHE A 42 -14.07 -11.02 -23.93
C PHE A 42 -14.44 -12.28 -23.14
N ILE A 43 -15.14 -12.13 -22.01
CA ILE A 43 -15.60 -13.27 -21.21
C ILE A 43 -16.59 -14.13 -22.00
N ARG A 44 -17.62 -13.52 -22.62
CA ARG A 44 -18.62 -14.25 -23.41
C ARG A 44 -18.04 -14.94 -24.63
N ALA A 45 -17.08 -14.31 -25.32
CA ALA A 45 -16.39 -14.93 -26.44
C ALA A 45 -15.69 -16.25 -26.06
N ARG A 46 -15.31 -16.42 -24.79
CA ARG A 46 -14.77 -17.68 -24.25
C ARG A 46 -15.84 -18.63 -23.71
N LEU A 47 -16.89 -18.12 -23.06
CA LEU A 47 -17.96 -18.95 -22.50
C LEU A 47 -18.82 -19.64 -23.57
N HIS A 48 -19.16 -18.93 -24.65
CA HIS A 48 -20.09 -19.44 -25.67
C HIS A 48 -19.58 -20.72 -26.37
N PRO A 49 -18.33 -20.79 -26.88
CA PRO A 49 -17.79 -22.03 -27.45
C PRO A 49 -17.65 -23.16 -26.41
N ALA A 50 -17.53 -22.82 -25.13
CA ALA A 50 -17.46 -23.79 -24.03
C ALA A 50 -18.84 -24.29 -23.57
N GLY A 51 -19.93 -23.82 -24.18
CA GLY A 51 -21.30 -24.17 -23.77
C GLY A 51 -21.68 -23.66 -22.38
N LEU A 52 -20.97 -22.64 -21.88
CA LEU A 52 -21.18 -22.06 -20.56
C LEU A 52 -22.00 -20.77 -20.67
N SER A 53 -22.82 -20.51 -19.65
CA SER A 53 -23.57 -19.26 -19.50
C SER A 53 -23.23 -18.60 -18.17
N PRO A 54 -23.28 -17.25 -18.08
CA PRO A 54 -23.12 -16.57 -16.81
C PRO A 54 -24.13 -17.05 -15.77
N ALA A 55 -23.71 -17.07 -14.50
CA ALA A 55 -24.62 -17.33 -13.40
C ALA A 55 -25.75 -16.28 -13.37
N PRO A 56 -26.96 -16.65 -12.90
CA PRO A 56 -28.02 -15.66 -12.70
C PRO A 56 -27.58 -14.59 -11.69
N SER A 57 -28.15 -13.38 -11.82
CA SER A 57 -27.93 -12.33 -10.84
C SER A 57 -28.30 -12.80 -9.44
N ALA A 58 -27.48 -12.46 -8.45
CA ALA A 58 -27.79 -12.72 -7.06
C ALA A 58 -29.06 -11.95 -6.62
N ASP A 59 -29.76 -12.48 -5.62
CA ASP A 59 -30.92 -11.81 -5.04
C ASP A 59 -30.50 -10.53 -4.28
N ARG A 60 -31.45 -9.63 -4.05
CA ARG A 60 -31.17 -8.32 -3.45
C ARG A 60 -30.54 -8.40 -2.06
N THR A 61 -30.89 -9.41 -1.27
CA THR A 61 -30.33 -9.61 0.08
C THR A 61 -28.86 -10.00 -0.02
N THR A 62 -28.53 -10.89 -0.96
CA THR A 62 -27.15 -11.28 -1.23
C THR A 62 -26.34 -10.11 -1.76
N LEU A 63 -26.89 -9.31 -2.69
CA LEU A 63 -26.20 -8.16 -3.27
C LEU A 63 -25.84 -7.10 -2.23
N ILE A 64 -26.79 -6.66 -1.40
CA ILE A 64 -26.49 -5.64 -0.37
C ILE A 64 -25.46 -6.18 0.64
N ARG A 65 -25.56 -7.45 1.05
CA ARG A 65 -24.60 -8.03 2.00
C ARG A 65 -23.19 -8.03 1.42
N ARG A 66 -23.01 -8.46 0.16
CA ARG A 66 -21.71 -8.46 -0.50
C ARG A 66 -21.12 -7.06 -0.58
N LEU A 67 -21.89 -6.09 -1.08
CA LEU A 67 -21.44 -4.70 -1.18
C LEU A 67 -20.95 -4.13 0.15
N PHE A 68 -21.69 -4.37 1.24
CA PHE A 68 -21.32 -3.90 2.57
C PHE A 68 -20.06 -4.59 3.12
N PHE A 69 -19.92 -5.91 2.96
CA PHE A 69 -18.70 -6.60 3.38
C PHE A 69 -17.48 -6.21 2.53
N ASP A 70 -17.66 -6.05 1.23
CA ASP A 70 -16.57 -5.73 0.32
C ASP A 70 -16.10 -4.28 0.53
N LEU A 71 -17.04 -3.33 0.62
CA LEU A 71 -16.72 -1.90 0.68
C LEU A 71 -16.50 -1.38 2.09
N HIS A 72 -17.20 -1.87 3.11
CA HIS A 72 -17.10 -1.38 4.50
C HIS A 72 -16.59 -2.44 5.49
N GLY A 73 -16.44 -3.71 5.09
CA GLY A 73 -16.00 -4.79 5.98
C GLY A 73 -17.02 -5.23 7.04
N LEU A 74 -18.22 -4.65 7.05
CA LEU A 74 -19.26 -4.87 8.06
C LEU A 74 -20.59 -5.21 7.39
N PRO A 75 -21.48 -6.00 8.03
CA PRO A 75 -22.80 -6.28 7.47
C PRO A 75 -23.69 -5.02 7.44
N PRO A 76 -24.67 -4.95 6.51
CA PRO A 76 -25.71 -3.92 6.53
C PRO A 76 -26.64 -4.10 7.74
N SER A 77 -27.28 -3.02 8.17
CA SER A 77 -28.35 -3.09 9.18
C SER A 77 -29.61 -3.77 8.62
N PRO A 78 -30.46 -4.38 9.46
CA PRO A 78 -31.74 -4.94 9.03
C PRO A 78 -32.62 -3.93 8.28
N GLU A 79 -32.62 -2.66 8.70
CA GLU A 79 -33.38 -1.57 8.09
C GLU A 79 -32.86 -1.27 6.67
N GLN A 80 -31.53 -1.21 6.49
CA GLN A 80 -30.91 -1.01 5.18
C GLN A 80 -31.24 -2.16 4.22
N VAL A 81 -31.21 -3.40 4.71
CA VAL A 81 -31.61 -4.58 3.92
C VAL A 81 -33.07 -4.49 3.50
N ASN A 82 -33.98 -4.17 4.43
CA ASN A 82 -35.40 -4.06 4.15
C ASN A 82 -35.70 -2.92 3.16
N ALA A 83 -35.08 -1.75 3.33
CA ALA A 83 -35.22 -0.62 2.42
C ALA A 83 -34.72 -0.96 1.01
N PHE A 84 -33.54 -1.59 0.89
CA PHE A 84 -33.00 -2.00 -0.40
C PHE A 84 -33.85 -3.06 -1.09
N ARG A 85 -34.38 -4.04 -0.34
CA ARG A 85 -35.25 -5.08 -0.89
C ARG A 85 -36.59 -4.53 -1.39
N ALA A 86 -37.16 -3.56 -0.67
CA ALA A 86 -38.44 -2.95 -1.00
C ALA A 86 -38.36 -1.88 -2.12
N SER A 87 -37.16 -1.39 -2.45
CA SER A 87 -37.01 -0.34 -3.46
C SER A 87 -37.36 -0.82 -4.87
N HIS A 88 -38.28 -0.13 -5.54
CA HIS A 88 -38.62 -0.36 -6.95
C HIS A 88 -37.82 0.53 -7.92
N ASP A 89 -36.89 1.34 -7.41
CA ASP A 89 -36.05 2.19 -8.24
C ASP A 89 -35.07 1.34 -9.07
N PRO A 90 -35.09 1.45 -10.42
CA PRO A 90 -34.14 0.73 -11.27
C PRO A 90 -32.67 1.10 -11.01
N GLN A 91 -32.41 2.24 -10.36
CA GLN A 91 -31.06 2.70 -9.99
C GLN A 91 -30.68 2.36 -8.55
N ALA A 92 -31.52 1.63 -7.80
CA ALA A 92 -31.29 1.36 -6.38
C ALA A 92 -29.90 0.74 -6.11
N TYR A 93 -29.45 -0.17 -6.97
CA TYR A 93 -28.14 -0.81 -6.83
C TYR A 93 -26.99 0.18 -7.05
N SER A 94 -27.02 0.96 -8.13
CA SER A 94 -25.98 1.95 -8.42
C SER A 94 -25.90 3.02 -7.34
N LYS A 95 -27.04 3.55 -6.89
CA LYS A 95 -27.09 4.51 -5.78
C LYS A 95 -26.49 3.95 -4.50
N LEU A 96 -26.80 2.69 -4.17
CA LEU A 96 -26.20 2.03 -3.01
C LEU A 96 -24.67 1.90 -3.16
N VAL A 97 -24.18 1.57 -4.35
CA VAL A 97 -22.72 1.52 -4.61
C VAL A 97 -22.10 2.89 -4.39
N ASP A 98 -22.68 3.94 -4.98
CA ASP A 98 -22.20 5.33 -4.85
C ASP A 98 -22.21 5.79 -3.37
N ASP A 99 -23.28 5.49 -2.63
CA ASP A 99 -23.41 5.80 -1.20
C ASP A 99 -22.32 5.10 -0.37
N LEU A 100 -22.01 3.83 -0.69
CA LEU A 100 -20.99 3.06 0.02
C LEU A 100 -19.58 3.55 -0.32
N LEU A 101 -19.30 3.87 -1.57
CA LEU A 101 -18.01 4.43 -2.01
C LEU A 101 -17.78 5.83 -1.44
N GLY A 102 -18.82 6.67 -1.35
CA GLY A 102 -18.74 8.02 -0.79
C GLY A 102 -18.66 8.09 0.74
N SER A 103 -18.73 6.95 1.43
CA SER A 103 -18.61 6.87 2.89
C SER A 103 -17.15 6.82 3.33
N PRO A 104 -16.73 7.53 4.39
CA PRO A 104 -15.37 7.43 4.94
C PRO A 104 -14.92 6.00 5.30
N ARG A 105 -15.88 5.10 5.56
CA ARG A 105 -15.64 3.68 5.83
C ARG A 105 -15.06 2.92 4.65
N TYR A 106 -15.25 3.42 3.43
CA TYR A 106 -14.62 2.88 2.24
C TYR A 106 -13.09 2.92 2.37
N GLY A 107 -12.54 4.12 2.65
CA GLY A 107 -11.11 4.29 2.88
C GLY A 107 -10.61 3.51 4.09
N GLU A 108 -11.37 3.43 5.18
CA GLU A 108 -11.00 2.60 6.35
C GLU A 108 -10.87 1.11 5.99
N ARG A 109 -11.75 0.60 5.13
CA ARG A 109 -11.73 -0.80 4.68
C ARG A 109 -10.61 -1.05 3.68
N TRP A 110 -10.51 -0.24 2.64
CA TRP A 110 -9.52 -0.42 1.57
C TRP A 110 -8.09 -0.14 2.03
N ALA A 111 -7.91 0.79 2.98
CA ALA A 111 -6.62 1.00 3.61
C ALA A 111 -6.13 -0.24 4.34
N GLN A 112 -6.99 -1.07 4.95
CA GLN A 112 -6.52 -2.33 5.59
C GLN A 112 -5.82 -3.24 4.58
N HIS A 113 -6.42 -3.44 3.41
CA HIS A 113 -5.81 -4.25 2.35
C HIS A 113 -4.46 -3.70 1.90
N TRP A 114 -4.34 -2.37 1.81
CA TRP A 114 -3.08 -1.72 1.49
C TRP A 114 -2.05 -1.86 2.61
N LEU A 115 -2.46 -1.68 3.86
CA LEU A 115 -1.59 -1.75 5.04
C LEU A 115 -1.06 -3.16 5.26
N ASP A 116 -1.86 -4.19 4.95
CA ASP A 116 -1.43 -5.58 4.91
C ASP A 116 -0.34 -5.79 3.84
N LEU A 117 -0.56 -5.26 2.62
CA LEU A 117 0.38 -5.39 1.50
C LEU A 117 1.75 -4.79 1.83
N VAL A 118 1.77 -3.61 2.45
CA VAL A 118 3.02 -2.91 2.81
C VAL A 118 3.59 -3.33 4.16
N ARG A 119 2.99 -4.35 4.79
CA ARG A 119 3.41 -4.95 6.07
C ARG A 119 3.47 -3.92 7.21
N TYR A 120 2.50 -3.00 7.21
CA TYR A 120 2.36 -2.01 8.27
C TYR A 120 2.01 -2.68 9.61
N ALA A 121 2.64 -2.21 10.68
CA ALA A 121 2.28 -2.56 12.05
C ALA A 121 2.43 -1.34 12.96
N ASP A 122 1.63 -1.29 14.03
CA ASP A 122 1.81 -0.31 15.11
C ASP A 122 2.99 -0.67 16.03
N THR A 123 3.82 -1.65 15.65
CA THR A 123 5.00 -2.11 16.39
C THR A 123 6.18 -2.42 15.44
N HIS A 124 7.40 -2.53 15.97
CA HIS A 124 8.61 -2.75 15.16
C HIS A 124 8.80 -4.19 14.68
N GLY A 125 8.16 -5.17 15.33
CA GLY A 125 8.35 -6.59 15.05
C GLY A 125 9.69 -7.13 15.53
N PHE A 126 10.11 -8.24 14.92
CA PHE A 126 11.35 -8.98 15.23
C PHE A 126 11.46 -9.48 16.69
N GLU A 127 12.68 -9.64 17.21
CA GLU A 127 12.96 -10.22 18.54
C GLU A 127 12.49 -9.36 19.71
N VAL A 128 12.50 -8.02 19.58
CA VAL A 128 11.99 -7.09 20.62
C VAL A 128 10.93 -6.21 20.00
N ASN A 129 9.68 -6.67 20.10
CA ASN A 129 8.53 -6.00 19.52
C ASN A 129 8.11 -4.77 20.36
N THR A 130 8.57 -3.60 19.94
CA THR A 130 8.26 -2.30 20.59
C THR A 130 7.22 -1.51 19.81
N GLU A 131 6.40 -0.73 20.50
CA GLU A 131 5.39 0.13 19.88
C GLU A 131 6.01 1.20 18.96
N ARG A 132 5.28 1.56 17.90
CA ARG A 132 5.56 2.69 17.00
C ARG A 132 4.53 3.79 17.30
N PRO A 133 4.78 4.69 18.27
CA PRO A 133 3.79 5.69 18.70
C PRO A 133 3.38 6.68 17.60
N ASN A 134 4.18 6.76 16.53
CA ASN A 134 4.04 7.68 15.41
C ASN A 134 3.83 6.98 14.06
N ALA A 135 3.40 5.72 14.03
CA ALA A 135 3.09 5.02 12.77
C ALA A 135 1.74 5.45 12.15
N TRP A 136 0.78 5.84 13.01
CA TRP A 136 -0.58 6.19 12.61
C TRP A 136 -0.73 7.30 11.53
N PRO A 137 0.17 8.30 11.38
CA PRO A 137 0.02 9.29 10.31
C PRO A 137 0.06 8.65 8.93
N TYR A 138 0.86 7.61 8.73
CA TYR A 138 0.90 6.88 7.47
C TYR A 138 -0.42 6.14 7.20
N ARG A 139 -0.95 5.44 8.21
CA ARG A 139 -2.28 4.80 8.13
C ARG A 139 -3.36 5.81 7.74
N ASP A 140 -3.40 6.95 8.41
CA ASP A 140 -4.40 7.99 8.18
C ASP A 140 -4.23 8.64 6.80
N TYR A 141 -3.00 8.79 6.31
CA TYR A 141 -2.73 9.17 4.93
C TYR A 141 -3.32 8.17 3.92
N VAL A 142 -3.10 6.87 4.10
CA VAL A 142 -3.63 5.84 3.20
C VAL A 142 -5.17 5.86 3.19
N ILE A 143 -5.81 5.96 4.37
CA ILE A 143 -7.28 6.09 4.49
C ILE A 143 -7.77 7.31 3.71
N ARG A 144 -7.10 8.46 3.87
CA ARG A 144 -7.43 9.69 3.15
C ARG A 144 -7.29 9.51 1.64
N ALA A 145 -6.17 8.95 1.17
CA ALA A 145 -5.90 8.75 -0.25
C ALA A 145 -6.99 7.92 -0.94
N PHE A 146 -7.51 6.87 -0.29
CA PHE A 146 -8.63 6.09 -0.82
C PHE A 146 -9.95 6.87 -0.83
N ASN A 147 -10.26 7.60 0.25
CA ASN A 147 -11.51 8.37 0.34
C ASN A 147 -11.55 9.58 -0.61
N GLU A 148 -10.38 10.14 -0.95
CA GLU A 148 -10.25 11.25 -1.90
C GLU A 148 -10.08 10.80 -3.35
N ASP A 149 -10.11 9.48 -3.62
CA ASP A 149 -9.87 8.88 -4.93
C ASP A 149 -8.56 9.40 -5.57
N LEU A 150 -7.49 9.42 -4.77
CA LEU A 150 -6.20 9.93 -5.21
C LEU A 150 -5.71 9.11 -6.43
N PRO A 151 -5.36 9.75 -7.56
CA PRO A 151 -4.89 9.04 -8.74
C PRO A 151 -3.72 8.12 -8.41
N TYR A 152 -3.80 6.86 -8.85
CA TYR A 152 -2.84 5.82 -8.47
C TYR A 152 -1.37 6.20 -8.73
N ASN A 153 -1.09 6.92 -9.82
CA ASN A 153 0.25 7.42 -10.12
C ASN A 153 0.74 8.46 -9.10
N GLN A 154 -0.14 9.32 -8.58
CA GLN A 154 0.19 10.26 -7.52
C GLN A 154 0.35 9.54 -6.18
N PHE A 155 -0.51 8.55 -5.90
CA PHE A 155 -0.37 7.72 -4.72
C PHE A 155 1.00 7.03 -4.67
N ILE A 156 1.43 6.35 -5.74
CA ILE A 156 2.78 5.75 -5.83
C ILE A 156 3.87 6.81 -5.62
N PHE A 157 3.75 7.95 -6.31
CA PHE A 157 4.75 9.02 -6.20
C PHE A 157 4.89 9.52 -4.76
N GLN A 158 3.78 9.75 -4.07
CA GLN A 158 3.77 10.22 -2.68
C GLN A 158 4.33 9.14 -1.73
N GLN A 159 4.08 7.85 -1.97
CA GLN A 159 4.68 6.74 -1.18
C GLN A 159 6.22 6.76 -1.22
N LEU A 160 6.80 7.08 -2.39
CA LEU A 160 8.24 7.02 -2.62
C LEU A 160 8.96 8.36 -2.34
N ALA A 161 8.27 9.49 -2.51
CA ALA A 161 8.86 10.83 -2.48
C ALA A 161 7.90 11.92 -1.96
N GLY A 162 6.93 11.56 -1.13
CA GLY A 162 5.91 12.48 -0.60
C GLY A 162 6.49 13.66 0.18
N ASP A 163 7.65 13.48 0.81
CA ASP A 163 8.37 14.53 1.51
C ASP A 163 8.83 15.68 0.58
N SER A 164 9.02 15.40 -0.70
CA SER A 164 9.33 16.42 -1.71
C SER A 164 8.14 17.32 -2.08
N VAL A 165 6.91 16.88 -1.78
CA VAL A 165 5.65 17.58 -2.11
C VAL A 165 4.78 17.91 -0.90
N GLY A 166 5.33 17.76 0.31
CA GLY A 166 4.63 18.07 1.56
C GLY A 166 3.69 16.96 2.06
N GLU A 167 3.70 15.79 1.43
CA GLU A 167 2.96 14.59 1.87
C GLU A 167 3.86 13.69 2.72
N ASP A 168 4.34 14.24 3.84
CA ASP A 168 5.32 13.56 4.69
C ASP A 168 4.81 12.22 5.23
N ALA A 169 3.53 12.14 5.57
CA ALA A 169 2.98 10.90 6.08
C ALA A 169 3.14 9.73 5.08
N ALA A 170 3.07 10.01 3.78
CA ALA A 170 3.10 9.01 2.71
C ALA A 170 4.42 8.23 2.65
N THR A 171 5.56 8.87 2.91
CA THR A 171 6.86 8.18 2.89
C THR A 171 7.03 7.19 4.06
N GLY A 172 6.04 7.09 4.96
CA GLY A 172 5.94 6.00 5.93
C GLY A 172 6.00 4.62 5.26
N PHE A 173 5.61 4.48 3.99
CA PHE A 173 5.80 3.27 3.21
C PHE A 173 7.23 2.73 3.22
N LEU A 174 8.23 3.60 3.07
CA LEU A 174 9.63 3.21 3.02
C LEU A 174 10.15 2.66 4.35
N VAL A 175 9.40 2.84 5.44
CA VAL A 175 9.81 2.44 6.79
C VAL A 175 8.73 1.61 7.49
N ALA A 176 7.68 1.19 6.77
CA ALA A 176 6.55 0.44 7.34
C ALA A 176 6.98 -0.96 7.82
N SER A 177 7.92 -1.58 7.10
CA SER A 177 8.42 -2.93 7.39
C SER A 177 9.27 -2.99 8.67
N ALA A 178 9.45 -4.19 9.20
CA ALA A 178 10.25 -4.44 10.40
C ALA A 178 11.73 -4.12 10.18
N VAL A 179 12.40 -3.61 11.21
CA VAL A 179 13.84 -3.31 11.20
C VAL A 179 14.45 -3.57 12.56
N LEU A 180 15.75 -3.88 12.59
CA LEU A 180 16.52 -3.88 13.83
C LEU A 180 16.71 -2.45 14.32
N LEU A 181 16.31 -2.19 15.56
CA LEU A 181 16.54 -0.92 16.24
C LEU A 181 17.99 -0.81 16.73
N PRO A 182 18.55 0.41 16.94
CA PRO A 182 19.94 0.59 17.39
C PRO A 182 20.34 -0.21 18.63
N GLY A 183 19.40 -0.47 19.56
CA GLY A 183 19.64 -1.29 20.76
C GLY A 183 19.67 -2.81 20.52
N GLN A 184 19.27 -3.27 19.33
CA GLN A 184 19.25 -4.67 18.91
C GLN A 184 20.43 -5.00 17.98
N ILE A 185 21.11 -3.98 17.45
CA ILE A 185 22.24 -4.13 16.54
C ILE A 185 23.54 -4.32 17.35
N GLY A 186 24.36 -5.28 16.95
CA GLY A 186 25.70 -5.47 17.52
C GLY A 186 26.55 -4.19 17.48
N LYS A 187 27.40 -3.98 18.49
CA LYS A 187 28.20 -2.75 18.61
C LYS A 187 29.35 -2.66 17.59
N ASP A 188 29.76 -3.79 17.02
CA ASP A 188 30.81 -3.87 16.02
C ASP A 188 30.32 -3.38 14.64
N ASP A 189 31.28 -2.98 13.80
CA ASP A 189 30.95 -2.40 12.51
C ASP A 189 30.39 -3.42 11.51
N ALA A 190 30.66 -4.72 11.68
CA ALA A 190 30.12 -5.73 10.80
C ALA A 190 28.61 -5.89 11.01
N SER A 191 28.16 -5.96 12.27
CA SER A 191 26.73 -5.99 12.60
C SER A 191 25.99 -4.73 12.14
N LYS A 192 26.57 -3.54 12.31
CA LYS A 192 25.95 -2.29 11.83
C LYS A 192 25.81 -2.26 10.31
N ARG A 193 26.83 -2.71 9.57
CA ARG A 193 26.77 -2.80 8.10
C ARG A 193 25.72 -3.80 7.64
N LEU A 194 25.65 -4.97 8.29
CA LEU A 194 24.64 -5.99 7.98
C LEU A 194 23.22 -5.45 8.20
N ALA A 195 22.94 -4.88 9.38
CA ALA A 195 21.64 -4.31 9.68
C ALA A 195 21.23 -3.20 8.69
N ARG A 196 22.19 -2.37 8.23
CA ARG A 196 21.93 -1.38 7.19
C ARG A 196 21.57 -2.03 5.84
N GLN A 197 22.27 -3.08 5.45
CA GLN A 197 21.98 -3.81 4.21
C GLN A 197 20.60 -4.48 4.26
N ASP A 198 20.23 -5.07 5.40
CA ASP A 198 18.91 -5.69 5.57
C ASP A 198 17.79 -4.65 5.57
N ALA A 199 18.00 -3.48 6.20
CA ALA A 199 17.03 -2.39 6.14
C ALA A 199 16.79 -1.89 4.70
N LEU A 200 17.84 -1.78 3.88
CA LEU A 200 17.70 -1.41 2.47
C LEU A 200 17.03 -2.51 1.64
N ASP A 201 17.35 -3.77 1.94
CA ASP A 201 16.73 -4.93 1.29
C ASP A 201 15.21 -4.94 1.52
N GLU A 202 14.74 -4.65 2.74
CA GLU A 202 13.31 -4.57 3.04
C GLU A 202 12.58 -3.51 2.23
N ILE A 203 13.22 -2.36 1.96
CA ILE A 203 12.65 -1.28 1.12
C ILE A 203 12.55 -1.73 -0.33
N ILE A 204 13.60 -2.40 -0.82
CA ILE A 204 13.65 -2.92 -2.20
C ILE A 204 12.56 -3.98 -2.39
N MET A 205 12.44 -4.91 -1.45
CA MET A 205 11.41 -5.95 -1.45
C MET A 205 10.02 -5.34 -1.42
N ALA A 206 9.73 -4.45 -0.47
CA ALA A 206 8.44 -3.80 -0.37
C ALA A 206 8.07 -3.06 -1.66
N THR A 207 9.01 -2.34 -2.26
CA THR A 207 8.79 -1.60 -3.52
C THR A 207 8.53 -2.54 -4.70
N GLY A 208 9.33 -3.60 -4.83
CA GLY A 208 9.20 -4.60 -5.89
C GLY A 208 7.88 -5.38 -5.81
N ASP A 209 7.58 -5.91 -4.63
CA ASP A 209 6.37 -6.70 -4.41
C ASP A 209 5.10 -5.85 -4.55
N THR A 210 5.10 -4.63 -4.00
CA THR A 210 3.91 -3.74 -3.98
C THR A 210 3.60 -3.17 -5.36
N PHE A 211 4.60 -2.60 -6.05
CA PHE A 211 4.34 -1.80 -7.26
C PHE A 211 4.65 -2.54 -8.56
N LEU A 212 5.59 -3.48 -8.54
CA LEU A 212 6.01 -4.22 -9.73
C LEU A 212 5.43 -5.63 -9.77
N ALA A 213 4.90 -6.13 -8.65
CA ALA A 213 4.50 -7.53 -8.47
C ALA A 213 5.65 -8.49 -8.81
N LEU A 214 6.88 -8.13 -8.46
CA LEU A 214 8.10 -8.88 -8.72
C LEU A 214 8.88 -9.13 -7.43
N SER A 215 9.27 -10.39 -7.21
CA SER A 215 10.07 -10.79 -6.05
C SER A 215 11.55 -10.51 -6.27
N ILE A 216 11.97 -9.26 -6.10
CA ILE A 216 13.32 -8.80 -6.46
C ILE A 216 14.43 -9.46 -5.60
N GLY A 217 14.11 -9.99 -4.43
CA GLY A 217 15.09 -10.39 -3.40
C GLY A 217 16.12 -11.44 -3.80
N CYS A 218 15.83 -12.37 -4.71
CA CYS A 218 16.84 -13.32 -5.18
C CYS A 218 18.02 -12.61 -5.87
N ALA A 219 17.76 -11.47 -6.51
CA ALA A 219 18.74 -10.66 -7.21
C ALA A 219 19.86 -10.12 -6.29
N ARG A 220 19.67 -10.13 -4.95
CA ARG A 220 20.67 -9.70 -3.97
C ARG A 220 21.99 -10.46 -4.12
N CYS A 221 21.92 -11.78 -4.29
CA CYS A 221 23.09 -12.67 -4.27
C CYS A 221 23.48 -13.19 -5.65
N HIS A 222 22.53 -13.31 -6.57
CA HIS A 222 22.75 -13.80 -7.94
C HIS A 222 21.64 -13.28 -8.86
N GLU A 223 21.80 -13.36 -10.18
CA GLU A 223 20.72 -13.02 -11.13
C GLU A 223 19.39 -13.72 -10.77
N HIS A 224 18.27 -13.00 -10.85
CA HIS A 224 16.98 -13.57 -10.45
C HIS A 224 16.64 -14.82 -11.30
N LYS A 225 16.08 -15.86 -10.66
CA LYS A 225 15.94 -17.19 -11.27
C LYS A 225 14.95 -17.23 -12.45
N PHE A 226 13.89 -16.43 -12.39
CA PHE A 226 12.76 -16.49 -13.33
C PHE A 226 12.48 -15.14 -14.00
N ASP A 227 12.36 -14.09 -13.18
CA ASP A 227 12.15 -12.72 -13.65
C ASP A 227 13.43 -12.09 -14.22
N PRO A 228 13.31 -11.15 -15.19
CA PRO A 228 14.42 -10.50 -15.86
C PRO A 228 15.03 -9.38 -15.00
N VAL A 229 15.44 -9.71 -13.79
CA VAL A 229 16.06 -8.80 -12.82
C VAL A 229 17.49 -9.23 -12.57
N SER A 230 18.45 -8.40 -12.97
CA SER A 230 19.85 -8.68 -12.72
C SER A 230 20.28 -8.31 -11.31
N GLN A 231 21.38 -8.90 -10.83
CA GLN A 231 22.02 -8.45 -9.60
C GLN A 231 22.44 -6.98 -9.72
N ARG A 232 22.83 -6.53 -10.91
CA ARG A 232 23.14 -5.12 -11.17
C ARG A 232 21.91 -4.23 -10.98
N ASP A 233 20.73 -4.66 -11.44
CA ASP A 233 19.49 -3.91 -11.26
C ASP A 233 19.14 -3.78 -9.78
N TYR A 234 19.28 -4.86 -9.01
CA TYR A 234 19.10 -4.85 -7.55
C TYR A 234 19.98 -3.80 -6.87
N TYR A 235 21.30 -3.79 -7.12
CA TYR A 235 22.19 -2.82 -6.48
C TYR A 235 22.02 -1.39 -7.01
N THR A 236 21.52 -1.23 -8.24
CA THR A 236 21.14 0.09 -8.77
C THR A 236 19.92 0.64 -8.05
N MET A 237 18.92 -0.21 -7.79
CA MET A 237 17.75 0.16 -6.98
C MET A 237 18.14 0.44 -5.52
N GLN A 238 19.05 -0.36 -4.94
CA GLN A 238 19.59 -0.09 -3.62
C GLN A 238 20.26 1.29 -3.55
N ALA A 239 21.01 1.69 -4.57
CA ALA A 239 21.66 3.00 -4.62
C ALA A 239 20.66 4.17 -4.57
N PHE A 240 19.44 4.00 -5.11
CA PHE A 240 18.38 5.00 -5.02
C PHE A 240 17.88 5.18 -3.58
N PHE A 241 17.71 4.09 -2.84
CA PHE A 241 17.24 4.11 -1.44
C PHE A 241 18.36 4.28 -0.41
N ALA A 242 19.62 4.33 -0.83
CA ALA A 242 20.78 4.37 0.07
C ALA A 242 20.79 5.58 1.03
N GLY A 243 20.04 6.64 0.72
CA GLY A 243 19.86 7.81 1.58
C GLY A 243 18.71 7.71 2.59
N VAL A 244 17.87 6.67 2.54
CA VAL A 244 16.72 6.52 3.45
C VAL A 244 17.19 6.02 4.81
N GLU A 245 16.87 6.74 5.88
CA GLU A 245 17.19 6.37 7.27
C GLU A 245 15.91 6.25 8.10
N TYR A 246 15.92 5.35 9.08
CA TYR A 246 14.87 5.24 10.07
C TYR A 246 15.08 6.31 11.14
N GLY A 247 14.06 7.12 11.38
CA GLY A 247 14.10 8.17 12.37
C GLY A 247 12.75 8.84 12.55
N GLU A 248 12.66 9.67 13.58
CA GLU A 248 11.50 10.52 13.80
C GLU A 248 11.71 11.86 13.07
N ARG A 249 10.62 12.40 12.54
CA ARG A 249 10.60 13.74 11.97
C ARG A 249 9.34 14.49 12.40
N PRO A 250 9.40 15.82 12.54
CA PRO A 250 8.19 16.62 12.70
C PRO A 250 7.28 16.42 11.49
N LEU A 251 5.99 16.23 11.74
CA LEU A 251 4.99 16.22 10.67
C LEU A 251 4.76 17.67 10.24
N ARG A 252 5.08 18.00 8.98
CA ARG A 252 4.82 19.31 8.37
C ARG A 252 3.35 19.44 7.98
N ASP A 253 2.51 19.59 8.98
CA ASP A 253 1.07 19.81 8.83
C ASP A 253 0.68 21.10 9.55
N PRO A 254 0.09 22.10 8.88
CA PRO A 254 -0.24 23.39 9.48
C PRO A 254 -1.15 23.29 10.71
N ALA A 255 -2.08 22.33 10.75
CA ALA A 255 -2.96 22.12 11.89
C ALA A 255 -2.21 21.49 13.07
N VAL A 256 -1.28 20.56 12.80
CA VAL A 256 -0.40 19.98 13.82
C VAL A 256 0.56 21.03 14.36
N GLU A 257 1.17 21.85 13.51
CA GLU A 257 2.06 22.94 13.91
C GLU A 257 1.34 23.97 14.78
N ALA A 258 0.13 24.40 14.40
CA ALA A 258 -0.69 25.31 15.20
C ALA A 258 -1.04 24.71 16.57
N ARG A 259 -1.42 23.42 16.61
CA ARG A 259 -1.71 22.71 17.85
C ARG A 259 -0.48 22.59 18.74
N LEU A 260 0.68 22.26 18.17
CA LEU A 260 1.95 22.19 18.89
C LEU A 260 2.34 23.53 19.49
N ALA A 261 2.18 24.64 18.75
CA ALA A 261 2.44 25.98 19.25
C ALA A 261 1.59 26.29 20.50
N GLY A 262 0.28 26.02 20.45
CA GLY A 262 -0.61 26.21 21.59
C GLY A 262 -0.30 25.31 22.79
N LEU A 263 0.08 24.05 22.54
CA LEU A 263 0.51 23.13 23.60
C LEU A 263 1.81 23.60 24.27
N ASN A 264 2.78 24.07 23.48
CA ASN A 264 4.05 24.58 23.99
C ASN A 264 3.87 25.83 24.86
N GLU A 265 2.97 26.74 24.47
CA GLU A 265 2.62 27.90 25.29
C GLU A 265 1.99 27.48 26.64
N ARG A 266 1.10 26.48 26.61
CA ARG A 266 0.48 25.94 27.81
C ARG A 266 1.48 25.21 28.70
N ILE A 267 2.40 24.45 28.13
CA ILE A 267 3.51 23.80 28.85
C ILE A 267 4.40 24.85 29.49
N ALA A 268 4.78 25.90 28.77
CA ALA A 268 5.60 26.99 29.31
C ALA A 268 4.90 27.68 30.50
N THR A 269 3.58 27.90 30.39
CA THR A 269 2.76 28.47 31.47
C THR A 269 2.72 27.56 32.69
N LEU A 270 2.51 26.25 32.48
CA LEU A 270 2.48 25.27 33.57
C LEU A 270 3.85 25.09 34.23
N ARG A 271 4.94 25.08 33.47
CA ARG A 271 6.32 25.04 34.01
C ARG A 271 6.60 26.24 34.90
N LYS A 272 6.27 27.47 34.46
CA LYS A 272 6.39 28.68 35.31
C LYS A 272 5.60 28.58 36.62
N ARG A 273 4.41 27.96 36.59
CA ARG A 273 3.60 27.72 37.80
C ARG A 273 4.25 26.68 38.70
N LEU A 274 4.79 25.61 38.13
CA LEU A 274 5.49 24.56 38.87
C LEU A 274 6.74 25.10 39.57
N ASP A 275 7.55 25.90 38.87
CA ASP A 275 8.75 26.55 39.43
C ASP A 275 8.42 27.49 40.61
N GLY A 276 7.20 28.01 40.67
CA GLY A 276 6.70 28.83 41.78
C GLY A 276 6.18 28.02 42.97
N ILE A 277 5.95 26.71 42.81
CA ILE A 277 5.38 25.81 43.83
C ILE A 277 6.44 24.82 44.32
N GLU A 278 7.42 24.43 43.49
CA GLU A 278 8.51 23.56 43.90
C GLU A 278 9.39 24.27 44.95
N PRO A 279 9.56 23.69 46.15
CA PRO A 279 10.49 24.23 47.12
C PRO A 279 11.88 24.16 46.50
N ARG A 280 12.53 25.31 46.33
CA ARG A 280 13.93 25.35 45.91
C ARG A 280 14.72 24.58 46.96
N ALA A 281 15.24 23.41 46.58
CA ALA A 281 16.09 22.61 47.44
C ALA A 281 17.23 23.52 47.94
N SER A 282 17.26 23.73 49.26
CA SER A 282 18.31 24.44 50.00
C SER A 282 19.53 23.56 50.19
#